data_AF-A0A6I4XI73-F1
#
_entry.id   AF-A0A6I4XI73-F1
#
_cell.length_a   1.000
_cell.length_b   1.000
_cell.length_c   1.000
_cell.angle_alpha   90.00
_cell.angle_beta   90.00
_cell.angle_gamma   90.00
#
_symmetry.space_group_name_H-M   'P 1'
#
loop_
_entity.id
_entity.type
_entity.pdbx_description
1 polymer ?
#
loop_
_entity_poly.entity_id
_entity_poly.type
_entity_poly.pdbx_seq_one_letter_code
_entity_poly.pdbx_strand_id
1 'polypeptide(L)'
;IYYEGALQYNVSEQLQSLVTTVNQSIKLNQLNIDAAQQQFLNESTRLSLESLAGNQDNSVQTLILVYIVGFILYIAVMLFSTMVAQDIAVEKSSRVMEILLTTITPVQHLIGKIVGIGLVGVTQAAAIFGAAYASYGIFGDSTGVFDFLSEGKNSQAIILAVICFVLGYLLYSVTAAILGSVVSSVQ
;
A
#
# COMPACT_ATOMS: atom_id res chain seq x y z
N ILE A 1 23.73 18.64 -37.77
CA ILE A 1 22.26 18.37 -37.79
C ILE A 1 21.70 18.15 -36.37
N TYR A 2 22.45 17.57 -35.41
CA TYR A 2 21.94 17.37 -34.03
C TYR A 2 21.97 18.59 -33.09
N TYR A 3 22.61 19.70 -33.47
CA TYR A 3 22.73 20.89 -32.59
C TYR A 3 21.64 21.95 -32.81
N GLU A 4 20.89 21.92 -33.92
CA GLU A 4 19.87 22.94 -34.20
C GLU A 4 18.53 22.66 -33.51
N GLY A 5 18.17 21.38 -33.29
CA GLY A 5 16.89 21.02 -32.66
C GLY A 5 16.79 21.37 -31.16
N ALA A 6 17.89 21.29 -30.41
CA ALA A 6 17.90 21.56 -28.97
C ALA A 6 17.84 23.06 -28.63
N LEU A 7 18.41 23.92 -29.49
CA LEU A 7 18.32 25.37 -29.33
C LEU A 7 16.92 25.89 -29.67
N GLN A 8 16.26 25.29 -30.68
CA GLN A 8 14.94 25.73 -31.12
C GLN A 8 13.82 25.39 -30.12
N TYR A 9 13.94 24.28 -29.39
CA TYR A 9 12.98 23.88 -28.36
C TYR A 9 13.00 24.83 -27.15
N ASN A 10 14.20 25.18 -26.64
CA ASN A 10 14.35 26.02 -25.46
C ASN A 10 13.96 27.50 -25.73
N VAL A 11 14.25 28.00 -26.94
CA VAL A 11 13.83 29.35 -27.36
C VAL A 11 12.30 29.43 -27.50
N SER A 12 11.64 28.36 -27.96
CA SER A 12 10.18 28.35 -28.13
C SER A 12 9.42 28.35 -26.79
N GLU A 13 9.90 27.61 -25.78
CA GLU A 13 9.35 27.59 -24.40
C GLU A 13 9.54 28.96 -23.71
N GLN A 14 10.72 29.55 -23.84
CA GLN A 14 10.99 30.89 -23.30
C GLN A 14 10.13 31.96 -23.98
N LEU A 15 9.95 31.88 -25.31
CA LEU A 15 9.04 32.77 -26.03
C LEU A 15 7.60 32.55 -25.61
N GLN A 16 7.14 31.32 -25.42
CA GLN A 16 5.77 31.05 -24.98
C GLN A 16 5.51 31.59 -23.57
N SER A 17 6.45 31.43 -22.64
CA SER A 17 6.33 31.97 -21.28
C SER A 17 6.34 33.51 -21.26
N LEU A 18 7.21 34.15 -22.05
CA LEU A 18 7.21 35.61 -22.20
C LEU A 18 5.93 36.13 -22.85
N VAL A 19 5.45 35.49 -23.93
CA VAL A 19 4.22 35.88 -24.63
C VAL A 19 3.00 35.69 -23.73
N THR A 20 2.98 34.65 -22.88
CA THR A 20 1.90 34.43 -21.93
C THR A 20 1.93 35.49 -20.82
N THR A 21 3.12 35.78 -20.27
CA THR A 21 3.31 36.81 -19.23
C THR A 21 2.94 38.20 -19.74
N VAL A 22 3.33 38.54 -20.96
CA VAL A 22 3.02 39.82 -21.60
C VAL A 22 1.54 39.91 -21.99
N ASN A 23 0.93 38.84 -22.51
CA ASN A 23 -0.51 38.84 -22.74
C ASN A 23 -1.32 38.97 -21.44
N GLN A 24 -0.83 38.37 -20.36
CA GLN A 24 -1.47 38.46 -19.06
C GLN A 24 -1.34 39.87 -18.48
N SER A 25 -0.16 40.51 -18.57
CA SER A 25 0.02 41.90 -18.15
C SER A 25 -0.77 42.89 -19.02
N ILE A 26 -0.87 42.67 -20.33
CA ILE A 26 -1.69 43.49 -21.23
C ILE A 26 -3.18 43.31 -20.94
N LYS A 27 -3.66 42.08 -20.72
CA LYS A 27 -5.07 41.82 -20.32
C LYS A 27 -5.39 42.44 -18.96
N LEU A 28 -4.46 42.42 -18.02
CA LEU A 28 -4.61 43.09 -16.73
C LEU A 28 -4.66 44.62 -16.86
N ASN A 29 -3.90 45.18 -17.80
CA ASN A 29 -3.90 46.62 -18.07
C ASN A 29 -5.15 47.08 -18.84
N GLN A 30 -5.65 46.25 -19.76
CA GLN A 30 -6.86 46.54 -20.54
C GLN A 30 -8.17 46.43 -19.74
N LEU A 31 -8.20 45.64 -18.66
CA LEU A 31 -9.41 45.49 -17.85
C LEU A 31 -9.56 46.52 -16.72
N ASN A 32 -8.64 47.48 -16.56
CA ASN A 32 -8.70 48.56 -15.54
C ASN A 32 -9.23 48.08 -14.17
N ILE A 33 -8.73 46.92 -13.72
CA ILE A 33 -9.17 46.30 -12.48
C ILE A 33 -8.43 46.99 -11.34
N ASP A 34 -9.22 47.72 -10.57
CA ASP A 34 -8.82 48.45 -9.37
C ASP A 34 -8.03 47.54 -8.42
N ALA A 35 -6.98 48.09 -7.80
CA ALA A 35 -6.03 47.35 -6.96
C ALA A 35 -6.72 46.61 -5.79
N ALA A 36 -7.94 47.00 -5.42
CA ALA A 36 -8.76 46.35 -4.40
C ALA A 36 -9.35 44.98 -4.86
N GLN A 37 -9.63 44.78 -6.15
CA GLN A 37 -10.18 43.50 -6.66
C GLN A 37 -9.09 42.41 -6.83
N GLN A 38 -7.82 42.80 -6.91
CA GLN A 38 -6.68 41.86 -6.90
C GLN A 38 -6.54 41.14 -5.55
N GLN A 39 -7.03 41.75 -4.47
CA GLN A 39 -6.95 41.19 -3.12
C GLN A 39 -8.06 40.16 -2.87
N PHE A 40 -9.25 40.37 -3.46
CA PHE A 40 -10.37 39.42 -3.38
C PHE A 40 -10.14 38.13 -4.20
N LEU A 41 -9.32 38.17 -5.25
CA LEU A 41 -8.91 36.96 -5.98
C LEU A 41 -7.72 36.24 -5.35
N ASN A 42 -6.93 36.95 -4.52
CA ASN A 42 -5.84 36.37 -3.72
C ASN A 42 -6.30 35.83 -2.37
N GLU A 43 -7.56 36.04 -1.99
CA GLU A 43 -8.22 35.23 -0.97
C GLU A 43 -8.58 33.87 -1.58
N SER A 44 -7.53 33.16 -2.00
CA SER A 44 -7.60 31.76 -2.36
C SER A 44 -8.15 31.06 -1.15
N THR A 45 -9.43 30.68 -1.24
CA THR A 45 -10.04 29.66 -0.40
C THR A 45 -9.02 28.53 -0.32
N ARG A 46 -8.38 28.39 0.84
CA ARG A 46 -7.46 27.29 1.11
C ARG A 46 -8.30 26.02 1.13
N LEU A 47 -8.65 25.51 -0.04
CA LEU A 47 -8.83 24.10 -0.20
C LEU A 47 -7.47 23.52 0.22
N SER A 48 -7.46 22.82 1.34
CA SER A 48 -6.43 21.82 1.64
C SER A 48 -6.51 20.74 0.56
N LEU A 49 -6.06 21.09 -0.64
CA LEU A 49 -5.42 20.14 -1.51
C LEU A 49 -4.11 19.84 -0.80
N GLU A 50 -4.14 18.78 0.00
CA GLU A 50 -2.95 18.04 0.41
C GLU A 50 -2.17 17.75 -0.87
N SER A 51 -1.31 18.69 -1.24
CA SER A 51 -0.41 18.57 -2.36
C SER A 51 0.54 17.43 -2.00
N LEU A 52 0.24 16.24 -2.54
CA LEU A 52 1.15 15.12 -2.71
C LEU A 52 2.31 15.48 -3.68
N ALA A 53 2.76 16.73 -3.70
CA ALA A 53 3.91 17.19 -4.48
C ALA A 53 5.00 17.73 -3.54
N GLY A 54 5.36 16.93 -2.53
CA GLY A 54 6.59 17.12 -1.77
C GLY A 54 7.73 16.38 -2.47
N ASN A 55 8.66 17.10 -3.10
CA ASN A 55 9.90 16.59 -3.73
C ASN A 55 9.67 15.44 -4.73
N GLN A 56 9.73 15.74 -6.04
CA GLN A 56 9.45 14.76 -7.10
C GLN A 56 10.32 13.49 -6.99
N ASP A 57 11.56 13.56 -6.49
CA ASP A 57 12.40 12.36 -6.24
C ASP A 57 11.90 11.52 -5.06
N ASN A 58 11.61 12.13 -3.90
CA ASN A 58 11.13 11.40 -2.72
C ASN A 58 9.71 10.86 -2.93
N SER A 59 8.89 11.55 -3.73
CA SER A 59 7.53 11.13 -4.06
C SER A 59 7.52 9.84 -4.88
N VAL A 60 8.36 9.74 -5.92
CA VAL A 60 8.43 8.51 -6.74
C VAL A 60 8.97 7.34 -5.92
N GLN A 61 10.00 7.57 -5.09
CA GLN A 61 10.53 6.53 -4.19
C GLN A 61 9.47 6.03 -3.19
N THR A 62 8.71 6.94 -2.60
CA THR A 62 7.61 6.58 -1.67
C THR A 62 6.53 5.77 -2.37
N LEU A 63 6.13 6.16 -3.59
CA LEU A 63 5.12 5.42 -4.37
C LEU A 63 5.58 4.00 -4.71
N ILE A 64 6.85 3.83 -5.11
CA ILE A 64 7.43 2.52 -5.37
C ILE A 64 7.42 1.66 -4.10
N LEU A 65 7.81 2.23 -2.96
CA LEU A 65 7.86 1.52 -1.69
C LEU A 65 6.46 1.09 -1.23
N VAL A 66 5.44 1.95 -1.37
CA VAL A 66 4.03 1.60 -1.10
C VAL A 66 3.57 0.44 -1.99
N TYR A 67 3.92 0.46 -3.28
CA TYR A 67 3.56 -0.64 -4.19
C TYR A 67 4.23 -1.96 -3.80
N ILE A 68 5.52 -1.93 -3.43
CA ILE A 68 6.25 -3.12 -2.95
C ILE A 68 5.61 -3.67 -1.68
N VAL A 69 5.31 -2.82 -0.70
CA VAL A 69 4.67 -3.24 0.56
C VAL A 69 3.28 -3.83 0.28
N GLY A 70 2.47 -3.20 -0.57
CA GLY A 70 1.16 -3.72 -0.98
C GLY A 70 1.26 -5.08 -1.68
N PHE A 71 2.27 -5.24 -2.54
CA PHE A 71 2.53 -6.51 -3.22
C PHE A 71 2.97 -7.62 -2.25
N ILE A 72 3.81 -7.30 -1.27
CA ILE A 72 4.19 -8.23 -0.19
C ILE A 72 2.96 -8.65 0.62
N LEU A 73 2.09 -7.72 0.99
CA LEU A 73 0.83 -8.04 1.69
C LEU A 73 -0.06 -8.96 0.87
N TYR A 74 -0.19 -8.70 -0.43
CA TYR A 74 -0.95 -9.56 -1.33
C TYR A 74 -0.42 -11.00 -1.33
N ILE A 75 0.89 -11.19 -1.49
CA ILE A 75 1.52 -12.51 -1.44
C ILE A 75 1.32 -13.16 -0.07
N ALA A 76 1.53 -12.42 1.02
CA ALA A 76 1.37 -12.93 2.37
C ALA A 76 -0.06 -13.46 2.62
N VAL A 77 -1.09 -12.70 2.25
CA VAL A 77 -2.50 -13.12 2.36
C VAL A 77 -2.76 -14.38 1.55
N MET A 78 -2.22 -14.44 0.33
CA MET A 78 -2.33 -15.62 -0.54
C MET A 78 -1.70 -16.86 0.10
N LEU A 79 -0.46 -16.75 0.58
CA LEU A 79 0.27 -17.85 1.21
C LEU A 79 -0.44 -18.38 2.45
N PHE A 80 -0.79 -17.50 3.40
CA PHE A 80 -1.46 -17.93 4.63
C PHE A 80 -2.81 -18.60 4.36
N SER A 81 -3.54 -18.14 3.35
CA SER A 81 -4.82 -18.77 3.00
C SER A 81 -4.64 -20.10 2.30
N THR A 82 -3.62 -20.25 1.45
CA THR A 82 -3.29 -21.57 0.86
C THR A 82 -2.88 -22.59 1.92
N MET A 83 -2.18 -22.18 2.98
CA MET A 83 -1.86 -23.05 4.11
C MET A 83 -3.13 -23.55 4.80
N VAL A 84 -4.10 -22.66 5.07
CA VAL A 84 -5.39 -23.02 5.66
C VAL A 84 -6.11 -24.09 4.81
N ALA A 85 -6.16 -23.90 3.48
CA ALA A 85 -6.82 -24.84 2.58
C ALA A 85 -6.17 -26.24 2.59
N GLN A 86 -4.84 -26.29 2.56
CA GLN A 86 -4.07 -27.53 2.58
C GLN A 86 -4.27 -28.28 3.89
N ASP A 87 -4.19 -27.58 5.02
CA ASP A 87 -4.36 -28.19 6.35
C ASP A 87 -5.77 -28.76 6.54
N ILE A 88 -6.80 -28.10 5.99
CA ILE A 88 -8.18 -28.61 6.02
C ILE A 88 -8.32 -29.84 5.11
N ALA A 89 -7.76 -29.80 3.91
CA ALA A 89 -7.82 -30.91 2.96
C ALA A 89 -7.15 -32.18 3.52
N VAL A 90 -5.98 -32.03 4.14
CA VAL A 90 -5.23 -33.13 4.77
C VAL A 90 -5.98 -33.73 5.95
N GLU A 91 -6.57 -32.90 6.81
CA GLU A 91 -7.35 -33.40 7.94
C GLU A 91 -8.61 -34.12 7.51
N LYS A 92 -9.31 -33.60 6.50
CA LYS A 92 -10.54 -34.22 5.99
C LYS A 92 -10.29 -35.63 5.46
N SER A 93 -9.12 -35.89 4.86
CA SER A 93 -8.74 -37.23 4.39
C SER A 93 -8.11 -38.12 5.46
N SER A 94 -7.84 -37.58 6.65
CA SER A 94 -7.15 -38.29 7.71
C SER A 94 -8.13 -38.87 8.74
N ARG A 95 -7.76 -40.00 9.34
CA ARG A 95 -8.46 -40.61 10.49
C ARG A 95 -8.59 -39.65 11.69
N VAL A 96 -7.78 -38.59 11.68
CA VAL A 96 -7.83 -37.48 12.64
C VAL A 96 -9.21 -36.83 12.68
N MET A 97 -9.89 -36.65 11.55
CA MET A 97 -11.24 -36.06 11.51
C MET A 97 -12.29 -36.97 12.18
N GLU A 98 -12.24 -38.30 11.98
CA GLU A 98 -13.19 -39.23 12.62
C GLU A 98 -13.16 -39.12 14.14
N ILE A 99 -11.96 -39.00 14.72
CA ILE A 99 -11.78 -38.90 16.18
C ILE A 99 -12.18 -37.50 16.67
N LEU A 100 -11.75 -36.43 15.99
CA LEU A 100 -12.06 -35.06 16.37
C LEU A 100 -13.57 -34.77 16.36
N LEU A 101 -14.29 -35.27 15.37
CA LEU A 101 -15.73 -35.06 15.25
C LEU A 101 -16.56 -35.80 16.30
N THR A 102 -15.98 -36.80 16.99
CA THR A 102 -16.63 -37.38 18.19
C THR A 102 -16.52 -36.47 19.42
N THR A 103 -15.66 -35.45 19.39
CA THR A 103 -15.33 -34.60 20.55
C THR A 103 -15.77 -33.14 20.38
N ILE A 104 -15.80 -32.60 19.15
CA ILE A 104 -16.16 -31.21 18.84
C ILE A 104 -16.94 -31.08 17.52
N THR A 105 -17.69 -29.98 17.36
CA THR A 105 -18.43 -29.73 16.13
C THR A 105 -17.51 -29.30 14.96
N PRO A 106 -17.80 -29.70 13.70
CA PRO A 106 -16.96 -29.40 12.54
C PRO A 106 -16.72 -27.89 12.32
N VAL A 107 -17.75 -27.08 12.57
CA VAL A 107 -17.69 -25.62 12.38
C VAL A 107 -16.76 -24.98 13.39
N GLN A 108 -16.80 -25.42 14.66
CA GLN A 108 -15.89 -24.92 15.69
C GLN A 108 -14.43 -25.29 15.38
N HIS A 109 -14.20 -26.48 14.85
CA HIS A 109 -12.86 -26.90 14.43
C HIS A 109 -12.27 -25.99 13.35
N LEU A 110 -13.08 -25.66 12.34
CA LEU A 110 -12.66 -24.82 11.22
C LEU A 110 -12.37 -23.37 11.65
N ILE A 111 -13.24 -22.77 12.48
CA ILE A 111 -13.02 -21.41 13.00
C ILE A 111 -11.78 -21.38 13.90
N GLY A 112 -11.64 -22.36 14.80
CA GLY A 112 -10.48 -22.47 15.67
C GLY A 112 -9.17 -22.58 14.89
N LYS A 113 -9.19 -23.33 13.78
CA LYS A 113 -8.04 -23.45 12.88
C LYS A 113 -7.70 -22.15 12.16
N ILE A 114 -8.68 -21.46 11.57
CA ILE A 114 -8.45 -20.17 10.90
C ILE A 114 -7.86 -19.16 11.90
N VAL A 115 -8.43 -19.07 13.11
CA VAL A 115 -7.91 -18.17 14.15
C VAL A 115 -6.50 -18.61 14.59
N GLY A 116 -6.25 -19.91 14.77
CA GLY A 116 -4.95 -20.44 15.16
C GLY A 116 -3.85 -20.14 14.14
N ILE A 117 -4.11 -20.38 12.86
CA ILE A 117 -3.17 -20.06 11.77
C ILE A 117 -2.97 -18.54 11.69
N GLY A 118 -4.02 -17.74 11.87
CA GLY A 118 -3.90 -16.28 11.97
C GLY A 118 -2.97 -15.86 13.11
N LEU A 119 -3.07 -16.50 14.27
CA LEU A 119 -2.24 -16.22 15.45
C LEU A 119 -0.77 -16.64 15.24
N VAL A 120 -0.53 -17.74 14.52
CA VAL A 120 0.80 -18.12 14.02
C VAL A 120 1.34 -17.05 13.08
N GLY A 121 0.51 -16.53 12.17
CA GLY A 121 0.88 -15.43 11.27
C GLY A 121 1.29 -14.16 12.02
N VAL A 122 0.57 -13.80 13.08
CA VAL A 122 0.94 -12.66 13.97
C VAL A 122 2.28 -12.93 14.66
N THR A 123 2.52 -14.15 15.12
CA THR A 123 3.80 -14.53 15.75
C THR A 123 4.95 -14.46 14.76
N GLN A 124 4.74 -14.92 13.51
CA GLN A 124 5.72 -14.81 12.45
C GLN A 124 6.00 -13.35 12.08
N ALA A 125 4.97 -12.51 11.99
CA ALA A 125 5.14 -11.07 11.79
C ALA A 125 5.97 -10.45 12.91
N ALA A 126 5.66 -10.73 14.17
CA ALA A 126 6.42 -10.24 15.33
C ALA A 126 7.89 -10.69 15.28
N ALA A 127 8.16 -11.94 14.89
CA ALA A 127 9.52 -12.46 14.74
C ALA A 127 10.28 -11.73 13.61
N ILE A 128 9.63 -11.49 12.47
CA ILE A 128 10.22 -10.75 11.35
C ILE A 128 10.52 -9.30 11.76
N PHE A 129 9.57 -8.61 12.40
CA PHE A 129 9.79 -7.25 12.90
C PHE A 129 10.92 -7.19 13.93
N GLY A 130 10.98 -8.15 14.86
CA GLY A 130 12.06 -8.27 15.84
C GLY A 130 13.43 -8.48 15.17
N ALA A 131 13.50 -9.37 14.18
CA ALA A 131 14.72 -9.61 13.41
C ALA A 131 15.12 -8.40 12.57
N ALA A 132 14.16 -7.69 11.98
CA ALA A 132 14.38 -6.49 11.20
C ALA A 132 14.94 -5.36 12.09
N TYR A 133 14.39 -5.16 13.29
CA TYR A 133 14.90 -4.19 14.27
C TYR A 133 16.32 -4.52 14.73
N ALA A 134 16.61 -5.79 15.00
CA ALA A 134 17.96 -6.24 15.34
C ALA A 134 18.96 -6.01 14.18
N SER A 135 18.51 -6.23 12.94
CA SER A 135 19.34 -6.06 11.74
C SER A 135 19.65 -4.59 11.46
N TYR A 136 18.68 -3.70 11.69
CA TYR A 136 18.88 -2.25 11.60
C TYR A 136 20.03 -1.77 12.50
N GLY A 137 20.13 -2.30 13.73
CA GLY A 137 21.20 -1.95 14.67
C GLY A 137 22.60 -2.42 14.26
N ILE A 138 22.71 -3.41 13.36
CA ILE A 138 23.99 -4.00 12.94
C ILE A 138 24.44 -3.46 11.57
N PHE A 139 23.51 -3.32 10.62
CA PHE A 139 23.82 -3.01 9.22
C PHE A 139 23.41 -1.59 8.80
N GLY A 140 22.58 -0.89 9.58
CA GLY A 140 21.96 0.38 9.17
C GLY A 140 20.89 0.19 8.08
N ASP A 141 20.01 1.17 7.89
CA ASP A 141 18.98 1.11 6.83
C ASP A 141 19.55 1.56 5.49
N SER A 142 19.76 0.61 4.57
CA SER A 142 20.09 0.88 3.17
C SER A 142 18.87 0.82 2.24
N THR A 143 17.71 0.42 2.76
CA THR A 143 16.52 0.08 1.97
C THR A 143 15.41 1.11 2.06
N GLY A 144 15.43 2.00 3.05
CA GLY A 144 14.40 3.01 3.29
C GLY A 144 13.06 2.45 3.78
N VAL A 145 12.97 1.12 3.95
CA VAL A 145 11.76 0.45 4.46
C VAL A 145 11.55 0.80 5.94
N PHE A 146 12.64 0.93 6.70
CA PHE A 146 12.54 1.32 8.10
C PHE A 146 12.14 2.80 8.24
N ASP A 147 12.63 3.65 7.35
CA ASP A 147 12.24 5.07 7.30
C ASP A 147 10.75 5.24 6.94
N PHE A 148 10.24 4.47 5.97
CA PHE A 148 8.81 4.46 5.63
C PHE A 148 7.91 4.03 6.80
N LEU A 149 8.37 3.08 7.62
CA LEU A 149 7.65 2.60 8.80
C LEU A 149 7.79 3.52 10.02
N SER A 150 8.91 4.25 10.13
CA SER A 150 9.29 5.10 11.28
C SER A 150 8.82 6.55 11.12
N GLU A 151 8.75 7.07 9.90
CA GLU A 151 8.19 8.39 9.64
C GLU A 151 6.69 8.39 9.98
N GLY A 152 6.37 8.92 11.17
CA GLY A 152 5.02 8.96 11.74
C GLY A 152 3.94 9.63 10.86
N LYS A 153 4.31 10.24 9.72
CA LYS A 153 3.38 10.67 8.67
C LYS A 153 2.59 9.50 8.05
N ASN A 154 3.14 8.29 8.05
CA ASN A 154 2.50 7.10 7.46
C ASN A 154 1.71 6.26 8.46
N SER A 155 1.47 6.75 9.68
CA SER A 155 0.72 6.01 10.72
C SER A 155 -0.64 5.52 10.23
N GLN A 156 -1.34 6.33 9.44
CA GLN A 156 -2.62 5.94 8.81
C GLN A 156 -2.46 4.80 7.80
N ALA A 157 -1.38 4.78 7.02
CA ALA A 157 -1.11 3.73 6.05
C ALA A 157 -0.78 2.40 6.72
N ILE A 158 -0.05 2.41 7.83
CA ILE A 158 0.25 1.20 8.62
C ILE A 158 -1.03 0.62 9.22
N ILE A 159 -1.87 1.47 9.81
CA ILE A 159 -3.17 1.03 10.36
C ILE A 159 -4.04 0.43 9.25
N LEU A 160 -4.13 1.10 8.09
CA LEU A 160 -4.86 0.59 6.94
C LEU A 160 -4.28 -0.72 6.41
N ALA A 161 -2.95 -0.86 6.38
CA ALA A 161 -2.26 -2.08 5.98
C ALA A 161 -2.57 -3.25 6.91
N VAL A 162 -2.55 -3.03 8.23
CA VAL A 162 -2.91 -4.06 9.22
C VAL A 162 -4.38 -4.45 9.10
N ILE A 163 -5.28 -3.47 8.98
CA ILE A 163 -6.71 -3.73 8.79
C ILE A 163 -6.94 -4.50 7.49
N CYS A 164 -6.33 -4.06 6.39
CA CYS A 164 -6.44 -4.71 5.08
C CYS A 164 -5.86 -6.12 5.10
N PHE A 165 -4.76 -6.34 5.84
CA PHE A 165 -4.18 -7.66 6.01
C PHE A 165 -5.12 -8.60 6.79
N VAL A 166 -5.67 -8.15 7.92
CA VAL A 166 -6.60 -8.95 8.73
C VAL A 166 -7.87 -9.25 7.94
N LEU A 167 -8.47 -8.23 7.32
CA LEU A 167 -9.68 -8.38 6.53
C LEU A 167 -9.45 -9.27 5.30
N GLY A 168 -8.35 -9.05 4.59
CA GLY A 168 -7.93 -9.82 3.42
C GLY A 168 -7.65 -11.27 3.78
N TYR A 169 -6.92 -11.51 4.88
CA TYR A 169 -6.70 -12.85 5.42
C TYR A 169 -8.01 -13.55 5.77
N LEU A 170 -8.93 -12.90 6.49
CA LEU A 170 -10.20 -13.52 6.86
C LEU A 170 -11.05 -13.87 5.63
N LEU A 171 -11.18 -12.95 4.67
CA LEU A 171 -11.94 -13.22 3.44
C LEU A 171 -11.30 -14.33 2.60
N TYR A 172 -9.98 -14.27 2.40
CA TYR A 172 -9.28 -15.21 1.53
C TYR A 172 -9.13 -16.58 2.20
N SER A 173 -8.92 -16.65 3.51
CA SER A 173 -8.87 -17.91 4.26
C SER A 173 -10.22 -18.62 4.29
N VAL A 174 -11.35 -17.90 4.40
CA VAL A 174 -12.69 -18.51 4.31
C VAL A 174 -12.91 -19.09 2.91
N THR A 175 -12.55 -18.34 1.86
CA THR A 175 -12.65 -18.82 0.48
C THR A 175 -11.77 -20.04 0.25
N ALA A 176 -10.52 -20.00 0.73
CA ALA A 176 -9.57 -21.08 0.65
C ALA A 176 -10.02 -22.31 1.46
N ALA A 177 -10.65 -22.11 2.62
CA ALA A 177 -11.24 -23.17 3.43
C ALA A 177 -12.42 -23.86 2.72
N ILE A 178 -13.26 -23.09 2.01
CA ILE A 178 -14.32 -23.66 1.16
C ILE A 178 -13.69 -24.52 0.06
N LEU A 179 -12.67 -24.01 -0.63
CA LEU A 179 -11.97 -24.76 -1.68
C LEU A 179 -11.30 -26.03 -1.14
N GLY A 180 -10.61 -25.94 0.00
CA GLY A 180 -10.00 -27.08 0.69
C GLY A 180 -11.03 -28.09 1.20
N SER A 181 -12.23 -27.64 1.56
CA SER A 181 -13.34 -28.52 1.92
C SER A 181 -13.99 -29.20 0.70
N VAL A 182 -13.98 -28.57 -0.48
CA VAL A 182 -14.54 -29.13 -1.72
C VAL A 182 -13.59 -30.15 -2.34
N VAL A 183 -12.28 -29.98 -2.20
CA VAL A 183 -11.32 -30.96 -2.73
C VAL A 183 -11.55 -32.33 -2.05
N SER A 184 -11.74 -33.35 -2.88
CA SER A 184 -11.82 -34.74 -2.44
C SER A 184 -10.41 -35.30 -2.46
N SER A 185 -9.85 -35.57 -1.28
CA SER A 185 -8.59 -36.29 -1.06
C SER A 185 -7.36 -35.70 -1.77
N VAL A 186 -6.39 -35.23 -0.98
CA VAL A 186 -5.00 -35.20 -1.45
C VAL A 186 -4.57 -36.66 -1.59
N GLN A 187 -4.47 -37.14 -2.82
CA GLN A 187 -3.86 -38.44 -3.14
C GLN A 187 -2.38 -38.43 -2.76
#